data_AF-A0A4R7T9N3-F1
#
_entry.id   AF-A0A4R7T9N3-F1
#
_cell.length_a   1.000
_cell.length_b   1.000
_cell.length_c   1.000
_cell.angle_alpha   90.00
_cell.angle_beta   90.00
_cell.angle_gamma   90.00
#
_symmetry.space_group_name_H-M   'P 1'
#
loop_
_entity.id
_entity.type
_entity.pdbx_description
1 polymer ?
#
loop_
_entity_poly.entity_id
_entity_poly.type
_entity_poly.pdbx_seq_one_letter_code
_entity_poly.pdbx_strand_id
1 'polypeptide(L)'
;MFRKRQQPPPDLGVRPPSAEPTRPADNRTDDPPLPVLTHSEVLATVNLLEDYIRLTPDQQAADLAGTLVVRLLDRLTASTSQPIPD
;
A
#
# COMPACT_ATOMS: atom_id res chain seq x y z
N MET A 1 28.94 28.87 -46.10
CA MET A 1 28.11 29.87 -45.38
C MET A 1 26.66 29.40 -45.42
N PHE A 2 26.12 28.89 -44.31
CA PHE A 2 24.73 28.40 -44.23
C PHE A 2 23.91 29.36 -43.38
N ARG A 3 22.90 29.99 -43.98
CA ARG A 3 21.96 30.90 -43.31
C ARG A 3 20.94 30.10 -42.49
N LYS A 4 20.73 30.53 -41.25
CA LYS A 4 19.70 30.13 -40.30
C LYS A 4 18.30 30.10 -40.95
N ARG A 5 17.55 29.03 -40.69
CA ARG A 5 16.09 29.11 -40.48
C ARG A 5 15.83 28.59 -39.07
N GLN A 6 15.66 29.53 -38.14
CA GLN A 6 15.13 29.25 -36.81
C GLN A 6 13.73 28.69 -37.00
N GLN A 7 13.52 27.46 -36.58
CA GLN A 7 12.20 26.85 -36.48
C GLN A 7 11.60 27.36 -35.15
N PRO A 8 10.51 28.14 -35.14
CA PRO A 8 9.82 28.47 -33.89
C PRO A 8 9.19 27.19 -33.31
N PRO A 9 9.16 27.00 -31.98
CA PRO A 9 8.38 25.93 -31.39
C PRO A 9 6.88 26.20 -31.63
N PRO A 10 6.06 25.17 -31.89
CA PRO A 10 4.61 25.35 -31.95
C PRO A 10 4.08 25.53 -30.53
N ASP A 11 3.66 26.75 -30.21
CA ASP A 11 2.93 27.05 -28.99
C ASP A 11 1.42 26.94 -29.25
N LEU A 12 0.75 26.20 -28.36
CA LEU A 12 -0.68 26.23 -28.02
C LEU A 12 -1.76 25.89 -29.07
N GLY A 13 -2.42 24.77 -28.81
CA GLY A 13 -3.74 24.40 -29.33
C GLY A 13 -3.78 22.89 -29.47
N VAL A 14 -4.27 22.08 -28.53
CA VAL A 14 -5.52 22.19 -27.78
C VAL A 14 -5.27 21.41 -26.50
N ARG A 15 -5.29 22.05 -25.33
CA ARG A 15 -5.36 21.32 -24.07
C ARG A 15 -6.65 20.48 -24.14
N PRO A 16 -6.61 19.14 -23.98
CA PRO A 16 -7.85 18.38 -23.94
C PRO A 16 -8.74 19.02 -22.87
N PRO A 17 -10.06 19.15 -23.11
CA PRO A 17 -10.95 19.65 -22.07
C PRO A 17 -10.61 18.87 -20.81
N SER A 18 -10.29 19.62 -19.76
CA SER A 18 -10.17 19.04 -18.42
C SER A 18 -11.40 18.18 -18.27
N ALA A 19 -11.20 16.88 -18.05
CA ALA A 19 -12.30 16.03 -17.63
C ALA A 19 -12.77 16.66 -16.32
N GLU A 20 -13.76 17.55 -16.43
CA GLU A 20 -14.71 17.78 -15.38
C GLU A 20 -15.07 16.38 -14.90
N PRO A 21 -14.80 16.04 -13.64
CA PRO A 21 -15.36 14.82 -13.10
C PRO A 21 -16.86 15.09 -13.05
N THR A 22 -17.54 14.66 -14.10
CA THR A 22 -18.98 14.43 -14.10
C THR A 22 -19.25 13.51 -12.91
N ARG A 23 -19.55 14.07 -11.74
CA ARG A 23 -20.36 13.38 -10.73
C ARG A 23 -21.65 13.04 -11.46
N PRO A 24 -21.92 11.75 -11.68
CA PRO A 24 -22.64 11.04 -10.64
C PRO A 24 -22.23 9.57 -10.55
N ALA A 25 -21.66 9.20 -9.42
CA ALA A 25 -22.02 7.94 -8.80
C ALA A 25 -21.90 8.16 -7.30
N ASP A 26 -23.05 8.35 -6.66
CA ASP A 26 -23.33 7.95 -5.28
C ASP A 26 -23.15 6.42 -5.15
N ASN A 27 -22.02 5.89 -5.61
CA ASN A 27 -21.61 4.54 -5.26
C ASN A 27 -20.97 4.69 -3.89
N ARG A 28 -21.83 4.62 -2.86
CA ARG A 28 -21.44 4.04 -1.59
C ARG A 28 -20.71 2.75 -1.91
N THR A 29 -19.40 2.82 -2.06
CA THR A 29 -18.57 1.69 -1.71
C THR A 29 -18.63 1.65 -0.19
N ASP A 30 -19.76 1.15 0.31
CA ASP A 30 -19.91 0.52 1.62
C ASP A 30 -19.06 -0.77 1.57
N ASP A 31 -17.78 -0.65 1.22
CA ASP A 31 -16.84 -1.74 1.42
C ASP A 31 -16.83 -1.91 2.94
N PRO A 32 -17.29 -3.07 3.46
CA PRO A 32 -17.20 -3.30 4.88
C PRO A 32 -15.73 -3.10 5.26
N PRO A 33 -15.43 -2.31 6.31
CA PRO A 33 -14.05 -2.10 6.70
C PRO A 33 -13.40 -3.47 6.86
N LEU A 34 -12.30 -3.69 6.14
CA LEU A 34 -11.55 -4.94 6.24
C LEU A 34 -11.34 -5.24 7.73
N PRO A 35 -11.56 -6.48 8.18
CA PRO A 35 -11.45 -6.82 9.59
C PRO A 35 -10.06 -6.44 10.08
N VAL A 36 -10.00 -5.48 11.00
CA VAL A 36 -8.76 -5.09 11.66
C VAL A 36 -8.44 -6.18 12.66
N LEU A 37 -7.33 -6.89 12.43
CA LEU A 37 -6.87 -7.90 13.36
C LEU A 37 -6.62 -7.26 14.74
N THR A 38 -7.19 -7.86 15.76
CA THR A 38 -6.94 -7.52 17.16
C THR A 38 -5.50 -7.84 17.54
N HIS A 39 -5.01 -7.22 18.62
CA HIS A 39 -3.66 -7.50 19.14
C HIS A 39 -3.43 -9.00 19.39
N SER A 40 -4.42 -9.67 19.97
CA SER A 40 -4.39 -11.11 20.27
C SER A 40 -4.34 -11.98 19.01
N GLU A 41 -5.06 -11.62 17.95
CA GLU A 41 -5.03 -12.34 16.67
C GLU A 41 -3.68 -12.19 15.97
N VAL A 42 -3.06 -11.01 16.04
CA VAL A 42 -1.73 -10.80 15.48
C VAL A 42 -0.69 -11.65 16.22
N LEU A 43 -0.72 -11.70 17.55
CA LEU A 43 0.17 -12.55 18.34
C LEU A 43 -0.02 -14.04 18.03
N ALA A 44 -1.28 -14.50 17.92
CA ALA A 44 -1.57 -15.87 17.52
C ALA A 44 -1.03 -16.19 16.12
N THR A 45 -1.14 -15.25 15.18
CA THR A 45 -0.59 -15.39 13.82
C THR A 45 0.92 -15.47 13.82
N VAL A 46 1.60 -14.65 14.63
CA VAL A 46 3.07 -14.71 14.79
C VAL A 46 3.49 -16.08 15.30
N ASN A 47 2.85 -16.61 16.34
CA ASN A 47 3.17 -17.95 16.88
C ASN A 47 3.02 -19.04 15.81
N LEU A 48 1.94 -19.00 15.02
CA LEU A 48 1.72 -19.96 13.92
C LEU A 48 2.80 -19.86 12.84
N LEU A 49 3.25 -18.65 12.50
CA LEU A 49 4.32 -18.44 11.52
C LEU A 49 5.67 -18.92 12.05
N GLU A 50 5.96 -18.72 13.33
CA GLU A 50 7.18 -19.25 13.96
C GLU A 50 7.22 -20.77 13.96
N ASP A 51 6.11 -21.43 14.27
CA ASP A 51 5.99 -22.89 14.18
C ASP A 51 6.12 -23.37 12.72
N TYR A 52 5.51 -22.66 11.78
CA TYR A 52 5.64 -22.97 10.35
C TYR A 52 7.09 -22.90 9.87
N ILE A 53 7.84 -21.85 10.26
CA ILE A 53 9.26 -21.69 9.91
C ILE A 53 10.10 -22.86 10.44
N ARG A 54 9.82 -23.33 11.66
CA ARG A 54 10.55 -24.46 12.27
C ARG A 54 10.31 -25.79 11.56
N LEU A 55 9.12 -25.96 10.99
CA LEU A 55 8.67 -27.23 10.41
C LEU A 55 8.85 -27.29 8.89
N THR A 56 8.93 -26.13 8.21
CA THR A 56 9.03 -26.10 6.75
C THR A 56 10.46 -26.38 6.29
N PRO A 57 10.67 -27.34 5.37
CA PRO A 57 11.97 -27.54 4.72
C PRO A 57 12.21 -26.54 3.58
N ASP A 58 11.20 -25.73 3.22
CA ASP A 58 11.29 -24.76 2.13
C ASP A 58 11.84 -23.42 2.63
N GLN A 59 13.06 -23.08 2.20
CA GLN A 59 13.75 -21.86 2.61
C GLN A 59 13.01 -20.59 2.18
N GLN A 60 12.42 -20.56 0.98
CA GLN A 60 11.72 -19.37 0.49
C GLN A 60 10.45 -19.11 1.29
N ALA A 61 9.73 -20.16 1.66
CA ALA A 61 8.55 -20.08 2.52
C ALA A 61 8.93 -19.67 3.95
N ALA A 62 10.05 -20.16 4.48
CA ALA A 62 10.59 -19.72 5.77
C ALA A 62 10.96 -18.23 5.76
N ASP A 63 11.64 -17.75 4.71
CA ASP A 63 12.03 -16.33 4.57
C ASP A 63 10.81 -15.40 4.45
N LEU A 64 9.80 -15.82 3.68
CA LEU A 64 8.54 -15.09 3.59
C LEU A 64 7.82 -15.02 4.94
N ALA A 65 7.71 -16.15 5.63
CA ALA A 65 7.08 -16.21 6.95
C ALA A 65 7.84 -15.36 7.98
N GLY A 66 9.18 -15.37 7.96
CA GLY A 66 10.00 -14.50 8.80
C GLY A 66 9.76 -13.01 8.52
N THR A 67 9.64 -12.64 7.24
CA THR A 67 9.29 -11.26 6.85
C THR A 67 7.91 -10.85 7.35
N LEU A 68 6.94 -11.74 7.32
CA LEU A 68 5.59 -11.49 7.84
C LEU A 68 5.60 -11.30 9.36
N VAL A 69 6.34 -12.12 10.10
CA VAL A 69 6.51 -11.98 11.55
C VAL A 69 7.03 -10.59 11.91
N VAL A 70 8.11 -10.14 11.28
CA VAL A 70 8.70 -8.82 11.55
C VAL A 70 7.69 -7.70 11.30
N ARG A 71 7.00 -7.71 10.15
CA ARG A 71 6.02 -6.67 9.81
C ARG A 71 4.82 -6.65 10.75
N LEU A 72 4.37 -7.81 11.20
CA LEU A 72 3.26 -7.92 12.15
C LEU A 72 3.65 -7.37 13.52
N LEU A 73 4.85 -7.69 14.00
CA LEU A 73 5.39 -7.15 15.25
C LEU A 73 5.62 -5.63 15.19
N ASP A 74 6.18 -5.13 14.09
CA ASP A 74 6.35 -3.68 13.87
C ASP A 74 4.99 -2.95 13.85
N ARG A 75 3.97 -3.56 13.24
CA ARG A 75 2.62 -2.98 13.24
C ARG A 75 2.02 -2.95 14.65
N LEU A 76 2.26 -3.98 15.46
CA LEU A 76 1.80 -4.01 16.85
C LEU A 76 2.44 -2.89 17.67
N THR A 77 3.76 -2.72 17.59
CA THR A 77 4.50 -1.70 18.34
C THR A 77 4.13 -0.28 17.87
N ALA A 78 3.94 -0.08 16.57
CA ALA A 78 3.47 1.19 16.01
C ALA A 78 2.03 1.51 16.45
N SER A 79 1.14 0.52 16.52
CA SER A 79 -0.26 0.72 16.94
C SER A 79 -0.38 1.04 18.43
N THR A 80 0.50 0.48 19.27
CA THR A 80 0.60 0.86 20.69
C THR A 80 1.25 2.22 20.93
N SER A 81 1.95 2.77 19.93
CA SER A 81 2.64 4.07 20.03
C SER A 81 1.79 5.25 19.52
N GLN A 82 0.53 5.01 19.11
CA GLN A 82 -0.37 6.12 18.82
C GLN A 82 -0.74 6.83 20.13
N PRO A 83 -0.46 8.15 20.27
CA PRO A 83 -0.91 8.90 21.43
C PRO A 83 -2.44 8.86 21.48
N ILE A 84 -2.99 8.58 22.66
CA ILE A 84 -4.41 8.76 22.94
C ILE A 84 -4.70 10.25 22.64
N PRO A 85 -5.65 10.58 21.73
CA PRO A 85 -6.02 11.97 21.52
C PRO A 85 -6.66 12.52 22.81
N ASP A 86 -6.11 13.63 23.29
CA ASP A 86 -6.60 14.43 24.44
C ASP A 86 -7.89 15.20 24.06
#